data_AF-A0A8J4XD62-F1
#
_entry.id   AF-A0A8J4XD62-F1
#
_cell.length_a   1.000
_cell.length_b   1.000
_cell.length_c   1.000
_cell.angle_alpha   90.00
_cell.angle_beta   90.00
_cell.angle_gamma   90.00
#
_symmetry.space_group_name_H-M   'P 1'
#
loop_
_entity.id
_entity.type
_entity.pdbx_description
1 polymer ?
#
loop_
_entity_poly.entity_id
_entity_poly.type
_entity_poly.pdbx_seq_one_letter_code
_entity_poly.pdbx_strand_id
1 'polypeptide(L)'
;MELKLRPAFLGGVMQASGNKPPAMVPNKALYMTKDLEHLASFVNIPLRSPADPFDVMFSKGSLAAMRFITAVAEKDKGSDHMVEKVSRELWNRIWSRDQDICEPESFSEVLCRYRNVWNIELKLRPAFLGGVMRGSDNRSPAMVPSKCPYIIKDLTRLASYMNVPLRQPSDFADVMFRKGTLAAMRFITATAEKHKGSDHLVEKVSRELWMRMWTTDQDICEPASLSEAGLMAGMSSREVEALLDMATSQPIKDKLKQVTQEALDNKAFGFPFIICHINGKPEVFFGSDRFELIAYYI
;
A
#
# COMPACT_ATOMS: atom_id res chain seq x y z
N MET A 1 9.40 27.86 -3.11
CA MET A 1 8.94 26.64 -3.77
C MET A 1 7.94 27.05 -4.83
N GLU A 2 8.13 26.69 -6.10
CA GLU A 2 7.21 27.00 -7.19
C GLU A 2 6.47 25.70 -7.55
N LEU A 3 5.15 25.67 -7.42
CA LEU A 3 4.31 24.52 -7.77
C LEU A 3 3.71 24.77 -9.15
N LYS A 4 4.05 23.92 -10.14
CA LYS A 4 3.55 24.05 -11.52
C LYS A 4 2.58 22.94 -11.88
N LEU A 5 1.42 23.29 -12.43
CA LEU A 5 0.45 22.33 -12.93
C LEU A 5 0.77 21.97 -14.37
N ARG A 6 1.12 20.71 -14.62
CA ARG A 6 1.40 20.19 -15.96
C ARG A 6 0.34 19.19 -16.40
N PRO A 7 -0.48 19.50 -17.41
CA PRO A 7 -1.44 18.55 -17.95
C PRO A 7 -0.74 17.33 -18.52
N ALA A 8 -1.25 16.13 -18.23
CA ALA A 8 -0.71 14.87 -18.76
C ALA A 8 -1.83 13.94 -19.23
N PHE A 9 -1.73 13.41 -20.45
CA PHE A 9 -2.68 12.41 -20.93
C PHE A 9 -2.34 11.02 -20.36
N LEU A 10 -3.12 10.57 -19.38
CA LEU A 10 -2.87 9.34 -18.65
C LEU A 10 -2.76 8.10 -19.55
N GLY A 11 -3.60 8.00 -20.59
CA GLY A 11 -3.54 6.88 -21.54
C GLY A 11 -2.20 6.82 -22.28
N GLY A 12 -1.69 7.97 -22.73
CA GLY A 12 -0.37 8.08 -23.36
C GLY A 12 0.77 7.78 -22.40
N VAL A 13 0.67 8.23 -21.14
CA VAL A 13 1.65 7.89 -20.09
C VAL A 13 1.66 6.38 -19.83
N MET A 14 0.49 5.74 -19.71
CA MET A 14 0.37 4.29 -19.49
C MET A 14 0.96 3.50 -20.65
N GLN A 15 0.65 3.88 -21.90
CA GLN A 15 1.21 3.26 -23.10
C GLN A 15 2.73 3.40 -23.14
N ALA A 16 3.26 4.61 -22.96
CA ALA A 16 4.70 4.89 -23.03
C ALA A 16 5.48 4.21 -21.90
N SER A 17 4.88 4.03 -20.72
CA SER A 17 5.52 3.36 -19.58
C SER A 17 5.31 1.84 -19.54
N GLY A 18 4.51 1.27 -20.46
CA GLY A 18 4.11 -0.14 -20.43
C GLY A 18 3.25 -0.51 -19.21
N ASN A 19 2.62 0.48 -18.56
CA ASN A 19 1.86 0.27 -17.34
C ASN A 19 0.42 -0.21 -17.67
N LYS A 20 0.00 -1.32 -17.05
CA LYS A 20 -1.37 -1.83 -17.15
C LYS A 20 -2.32 -0.86 -16.42
N PRO A 21 -3.42 -0.41 -17.04
CA PRO A 21 -4.41 0.43 -16.36
C PRO A 21 -4.94 -0.27 -15.09
N PRO A 22 -5.09 0.44 -13.95
CA PRO A 22 -5.55 -0.16 -12.69
C PRO A 22 -6.89 -0.90 -12.81
N ALA A 23 -7.81 -0.38 -13.63
CA ALA A 23 -9.11 -1.00 -13.92
C ALA A 23 -9.01 -2.40 -14.56
N MET A 24 -7.86 -2.75 -15.17
CA MET A 24 -7.63 -4.06 -15.78
C MET A 24 -7.12 -5.10 -14.76
N VAL A 25 -6.90 -4.73 -13.50
CA VAL A 25 -6.60 -5.66 -12.40
C VAL A 25 -7.88 -5.77 -11.57
N PRO A 26 -8.64 -6.89 -11.62
CA PRO A 26 -9.99 -6.98 -11.05
C PRO A 26 -10.09 -6.53 -9.59
N ASN A 27 -9.17 -6.99 -8.74
CA ASN A 27 -9.13 -6.62 -7.32
C ASN A 27 -8.86 -5.12 -7.12
N LYS A 28 -8.01 -4.50 -7.96
CA LYS A 28 -7.80 -3.04 -7.92
C LYS A 28 -9.02 -2.27 -8.40
N ALA A 29 -9.69 -2.75 -9.45
CA ALA A 29 -10.89 -2.10 -9.98
C ALA A 29 -12.02 -2.06 -8.93
N LEU A 30 -12.24 -3.19 -8.25
CA LEU A 30 -13.18 -3.28 -7.13
C LEU A 30 -12.79 -2.34 -5.98
N TYR A 31 -11.52 -2.38 -5.57
CA TYR A 31 -11.03 -1.48 -4.53
C TYR A 31 -11.19 -0.01 -4.91
N MET A 32 -10.85 0.39 -6.14
CA MET A 32 -10.97 1.78 -6.59
C MET A 32 -12.41 2.31 -6.50
N THR A 33 -13.41 1.47 -6.76
CA THR A 33 -14.81 1.87 -6.62
C THR A 33 -15.12 2.19 -5.16
N LYS A 34 -14.67 1.34 -4.24
CA LYS A 34 -14.83 1.52 -2.79
C LYS A 34 -14.00 2.70 -2.24
N ASP A 35 -12.75 2.85 -2.67
CA ASP A 35 -11.86 3.97 -2.28
C ASP A 35 -12.42 5.30 -2.77
N LEU A 36 -13.04 5.36 -3.95
CA LEU A 36 -13.74 6.55 -4.43
C LEU A 36 -14.93 6.91 -3.55
N GLU A 37 -15.77 5.93 -3.16
CA GLU A 37 -16.88 6.15 -2.21
C GLU A 37 -16.37 6.64 -0.85
N HIS A 38 -15.25 6.08 -0.38
CA HIS A 38 -14.64 6.48 0.88
C HIS A 38 -14.13 7.92 0.82
N LEU A 39 -13.38 8.25 -0.23
CA LEU A 39 -12.84 9.60 -0.44
C LEU A 39 -13.95 10.62 -0.61
N ALA A 40 -14.99 10.32 -1.40
CA ALA A 40 -16.16 11.17 -1.55
C ALA A 40 -16.79 11.56 -0.22
N SER A 41 -16.93 10.57 0.67
CA SER A 41 -17.46 10.79 2.03
C SER A 41 -16.51 11.62 2.88
N PHE A 42 -15.21 11.30 2.84
CA PHE A 42 -14.17 11.98 3.62
C PHE A 42 -14.00 13.45 3.25
N VAL A 43 -13.91 13.76 1.94
CA VAL A 43 -13.79 15.14 1.45
C VAL A 43 -15.15 15.83 1.22
N ASN A 44 -16.24 15.18 1.60
CA ASN A 44 -17.62 15.67 1.45
C ASN A 44 -17.98 16.13 0.01
N ILE A 45 -17.56 15.35 -0.99
CA ILE A 45 -17.86 15.61 -2.41
C ILE A 45 -18.85 14.56 -2.92
N PRO A 46 -20.04 14.95 -3.41
CA PRO A 46 -21.00 14.00 -3.96
C PRO A 46 -20.53 13.46 -5.32
N LEU A 47 -20.00 12.23 -5.33
CA LEU A 47 -19.70 11.54 -6.59
C LEU A 47 -20.97 11.11 -7.31
N ARG A 48 -21.08 11.45 -8.59
CA ARG A 48 -22.09 10.88 -9.50
C ARG A 48 -21.36 10.14 -10.61
N SER A 49 -21.29 8.82 -10.47
CA SER A 49 -20.71 7.99 -11.53
C SER A 49 -21.47 8.20 -12.85
N PRO A 50 -20.76 8.32 -13.98
CA PRO A 50 -21.42 8.32 -15.28
C PRO A 50 -22.18 7.00 -15.48
N ALA A 51 -23.28 7.05 -16.25
CA ALA A 51 -24.12 5.88 -16.51
C ALA A 51 -23.34 4.69 -17.10
N ASP A 52 -22.27 4.96 -17.85
CA ASP A 52 -21.29 3.97 -18.31
C ASP A 52 -19.85 4.51 -18.10
N PRO A 53 -19.17 4.11 -17.02
CA PRO A 53 -17.79 4.50 -16.76
C PRO A 53 -16.78 3.97 -17.78
N PHE A 54 -17.06 2.82 -18.41
CA PHE A 54 -16.18 2.21 -19.41
C PHE A 54 -16.27 2.97 -20.73
N ASP A 55 -17.47 3.34 -21.17
CA ASP A 55 -17.65 4.18 -22.36
C ASP A 55 -16.99 5.55 -22.20
N VAL A 56 -17.11 6.17 -21.01
CA VAL A 56 -16.41 7.43 -20.71
C VAL A 56 -14.90 7.26 -20.75
N MET A 57 -14.36 6.19 -20.14
CA MET A 57 -12.92 5.97 -20.02
C MET A 57 -12.26 5.54 -21.34
N PHE A 58 -12.92 4.68 -22.11
CA PHE A 58 -12.32 4.02 -23.27
C PHE A 58 -12.82 4.56 -24.62
N SER A 59 -14.07 5.01 -24.71
CA SER A 59 -14.65 5.52 -25.97
C SER A 59 -14.55 7.04 -26.08
N LYS A 60 -14.92 7.76 -25.00
CA LYS A 60 -14.96 9.24 -25.01
C LYS A 60 -13.60 9.85 -24.68
N GLY A 61 -12.88 9.26 -23.73
CA GLY A 61 -11.49 9.59 -23.39
C GLY A 61 -11.24 11.02 -22.91
N SER A 62 -10.06 11.28 -22.35
CA SER A 62 -9.66 12.63 -21.90
C SER A 62 -8.81 13.40 -22.91
N LEU A 63 -8.49 12.82 -24.07
CA LEU A 63 -7.47 13.36 -24.98
C LEU A 63 -7.79 14.77 -25.50
N ALA A 64 -9.03 15.02 -25.92
CA ALA A 64 -9.45 16.34 -26.39
C ALA A 64 -9.41 17.38 -25.25
N ALA A 65 -9.84 17.00 -24.05
CA ALA A 65 -9.76 17.84 -22.85
C ALA A 65 -8.30 18.17 -22.49
N MET A 66 -7.40 17.18 -22.51
CA MET A 66 -5.99 17.41 -22.19
C MET A 66 -5.30 18.29 -23.24
N ARG A 67 -5.60 18.11 -24.53
CA ARG A 67 -5.10 19.00 -25.60
C ARG A 67 -5.56 20.45 -25.39
N PHE A 68 -6.81 20.65 -24.97
CA PHE A 68 -7.34 21.97 -24.65
C PHE A 68 -6.61 22.61 -23.47
N ILE A 69 -6.42 21.88 -22.36
CA ILE A 69 -5.68 22.40 -21.20
C ILE A 69 -4.22 22.71 -21.56
N THR A 70 -3.55 21.88 -22.37
CA THR A 70 -2.19 22.18 -22.85
C THR A 70 -2.15 23.47 -23.68
N ALA A 71 -3.11 23.70 -24.57
CA ALA A 71 -3.20 24.94 -25.33
C ALA A 71 -3.47 26.17 -24.45
N VAL A 72 -4.24 26.00 -23.37
CA VAL A 72 -4.45 27.05 -22.35
C VAL A 72 -3.14 27.34 -21.61
N ALA A 73 -2.38 26.31 -21.23
CA ALA A 73 -1.08 26.46 -20.56
C ALA A 73 -0.05 27.22 -21.40
N GLU A 74 0.00 26.94 -22.71
CA GLU A 74 0.87 27.68 -23.64
C GLU A 74 0.49 29.17 -23.75
N LYS A 75 -0.81 29.48 -23.74
CA LYS A 75 -1.30 30.86 -23.79
C LYS A 75 -1.13 31.62 -22.49
N ASP A 76 -1.14 30.92 -21.35
CA ASP A 76 -1.00 31.50 -20.01
C ASP A 76 0.45 31.83 -19.64
N LYS A 77 1.42 31.55 -20.53
CA LYS A 77 2.85 31.85 -20.39
C LYS A 77 3.46 31.43 -19.04
N GLY A 78 2.92 30.39 -18.42
CA GLY A 78 3.40 29.84 -17.14
C GLY A 78 2.90 30.55 -15.88
N SER A 79 1.84 31.38 -15.95
CA SER A 79 1.18 31.94 -14.76
C SER A 79 0.32 30.91 -13.99
N ASP A 80 0.02 29.78 -14.64
CA ASP A 80 -0.84 28.66 -14.21
C ASP A 80 -2.28 29.04 -13.78
N HIS A 81 -2.63 30.33 -13.75
CA HIS A 81 -3.92 30.85 -13.32
C HIS A 81 -5.09 30.38 -14.21
N MET A 82 -4.89 30.39 -15.53
CA MET A 82 -5.89 29.92 -16.49
C MET A 82 -5.91 28.41 -16.58
N VAL A 83 -4.76 27.75 -16.42
CA VAL A 83 -4.66 26.29 -16.34
C VAL A 83 -5.43 25.77 -15.14
N GLU A 84 -5.28 26.40 -13.97
CA GLU A 84 -6.02 26.07 -12.75
C GLU A 84 -7.53 26.25 -12.96
N LYS A 85 -7.98 27.43 -13.42
CA LYS A 85 -9.41 27.71 -13.65
C LYS A 85 -10.06 26.75 -14.64
N VAL A 86 -9.40 26.45 -15.75
CA VAL A 86 -9.93 25.53 -16.78
C VAL A 86 -9.89 24.08 -16.30
N SER A 87 -8.83 23.67 -15.60
CA SER A 87 -8.75 22.33 -15.01
C SER A 87 -9.81 22.13 -13.94
N ARG A 88 -10.04 23.13 -13.08
CA ARG A 88 -11.13 23.13 -12.09
C ARG A 88 -12.51 23.10 -12.73
N GLU A 89 -12.74 23.81 -13.84
CA GLU A 89 -14.03 23.77 -14.54
C GLU A 89 -14.26 22.41 -15.23
N LEU A 90 -13.23 21.82 -15.85
CA LEU A 90 -13.31 20.46 -16.42
C LEU A 90 -13.50 19.40 -15.33
N TRP A 91 -12.80 19.55 -14.19
CA TRP A 91 -12.94 18.69 -13.02
C TRP A 91 -14.31 18.85 -12.36
N ASN A 92 -14.80 20.08 -12.20
CA ASN A 92 -16.12 20.39 -11.65
C ASN A 92 -17.27 19.90 -12.55
N ARG A 93 -17.09 19.92 -13.87
CA ARG A 93 -18.03 19.34 -14.83
C ARG A 93 -18.14 17.82 -14.75
N ILE A 94 -17.13 17.16 -14.17
CA ILE A 94 -17.16 15.72 -13.93
C ILE A 94 -17.54 15.42 -12.46
N TRP A 95 -17.16 16.26 -11.47
CA TRP A 95 -17.19 15.88 -10.03
C TRP A 95 -17.50 16.98 -8.97
N SER A 96 -17.81 18.22 -9.36
CA SER A 96 -18.37 19.36 -8.57
C SER A 96 -18.05 19.64 -7.05
N ARG A 97 -17.17 20.63 -6.76
CA ARG A 97 -17.28 21.83 -5.84
C ARG A 97 -17.28 21.73 -4.26
N ASP A 98 -16.22 21.34 -3.52
CA ASP A 98 -14.96 22.05 -3.09
C ASP A 98 -15.02 23.02 -1.85
N GLN A 99 -14.36 22.67 -0.70
CA GLN A 99 -13.84 23.56 0.39
C GLN A 99 -12.65 22.93 1.18
N ASP A 100 -11.79 23.79 1.77
CA ASP A 100 -10.40 23.59 2.29
C ASP A 100 -10.29 23.17 3.79
N ILE A 101 -9.33 22.29 4.15
CA ILE A 101 -9.06 21.81 5.54
C ILE A 101 -7.57 21.51 5.87
N CYS A 102 -6.60 22.24 5.31
CA CYS A 102 -5.18 21.96 5.63
C CYS A 102 -4.73 22.45 7.03
N GLU A 103 -4.52 21.53 7.99
CA GLU A 103 -3.51 21.70 9.05
C GLU A 103 -2.71 20.40 9.31
N PRO A 104 -1.36 20.46 9.46
CA PRO A 104 -0.52 19.27 9.57
C PRO A 104 -0.04 19.00 11.00
N GLU A 105 -0.41 17.86 11.59
CA GLU A 105 0.32 17.28 12.73
C GLU A 105 0.54 15.76 12.57
N SER A 106 1.83 15.46 12.35
CA SER A 106 2.63 14.27 12.70
C SER A 106 1.97 12.89 12.70
N PHE A 107 2.34 12.03 11.73
CA PHE A 107 2.24 10.58 11.95
C PHE A 107 3.42 9.78 11.40
N SER A 108 3.83 8.79 12.20
CA SER A 108 5.12 8.10 12.06
C SER A 108 5.22 6.75 12.81
N GLU A 109 4.19 5.88 12.74
CA GLU A 109 4.14 4.39 13.03
C GLU A 109 2.68 3.99 13.37
N VAL A 110 1.80 3.93 12.37
CA VAL A 110 0.39 4.33 12.58
C VAL A 110 -0.58 3.22 13.02
N LEU A 111 -0.26 1.94 12.95
CA LEU A 111 -1.17 0.91 13.48
C LEU A 111 -0.83 0.47 14.91
N CYS A 112 0.43 0.14 15.17
CA CYS A 112 0.83 -0.34 16.49
C CYS A 112 0.77 0.76 17.56
N ARG A 113 1.05 2.03 17.21
CA ARG A 113 0.92 3.15 18.15
C ARG A 113 -0.53 3.50 18.48
N TYR A 114 -1.45 3.35 17.52
CA TYR A 114 -2.85 3.71 17.71
C TYR A 114 -3.71 2.63 18.38
N ARG A 115 -3.17 1.42 18.57
CA ARG A 115 -3.80 0.40 19.43
C ARG A 115 -4.17 0.98 20.81
N ASN A 116 -3.42 1.96 21.31
CA ASN A 116 -3.64 2.58 22.63
C ASN A 116 -4.41 3.90 22.58
N VAL A 117 -4.77 4.38 21.39
CA VAL A 117 -5.44 5.69 21.16
C VAL A 117 -6.84 5.50 20.60
N TRP A 118 -6.98 4.61 19.62
CA TRP A 118 -8.25 4.23 19.04
C TRP A 118 -8.84 3.03 19.75
N ASN A 119 -10.17 2.99 19.87
CA ASN A 119 -10.89 1.85 20.44
C ASN A 119 -10.95 0.68 19.43
N ILE A 120 -9.79 0.12 19.10
CA ILE A 120 -9.62 -0.94 18.09
C ILE A 120 -8.92 -2.16 18.68
N GLU A 121 -9.25 -3.32 18.12
CA GLU A 121 -8.49 -4.55 18.34
C GLU A 121 -7.59 -4.83 17.13
N LEU A 122 -6.31 -4.47 17.22
CA LEU A 122 -5.35 -4.72 16.14
C LEU A 122 -4.87 -6.18 16.12
N LYS A 123 -5.28 -6.93 15.09
CA LYS A 123 -4.79 -8.28 14.76
C LYS A 123 -3.77 -8.27 13.63
N LEU A 124 -2.59 -8.83 13.87
CA LEU A 124 -1.57 -8.99 12.83
C LEU A 124 -1.80 -10.30 12.07
N ARG A 125 -1.91 -10.22 10.74
CA ARG A 125 -2.18 -11.35 9.85
C ARG A 125 -1.02 -11.55 8.87
N PRO A 126 -0.04 -12.41 9.19
CA PRO A 126 1.10 -12.67 8.31
C PRO A 126 0.62 -13.28 7.00
N ALA A 127 0.81 -12.57 5.90
CA ALA A 127 0.38 -12.98 4.57
C ALA A 127 1.52 -12.81 3.56
N PHE A 128 1.54 -13.65 2.52
CA PHE A 128 2.65 -13.69 1.58
C PHE A 128 2.38 -12.81 0.33
N LEU A 129 3.11 -11.69 0.20
CA LEU A 129 2.96 -10.74 -0.90
C LEU A 129 3.08 -11.40 -2.29
N GLY A 130 4.05 -12.30 -2.46
CA GLY A 130 4.20 -13.05 -3.72
C GLY A 130 2.99 -13.92 -4.06
N GLY A 131 2.28 -14.41 -3.04
CA GLY A 131 1.01 -15.13 -3.21
C GLY A 131 -0.13 -14.20 -3.63
N VAL A 132 -0.26 -13.03 -2.99
CA VAL A 132 -1.29 -12.03 -3.34
C VAL A 132 -1.09 -11.47 -4.74
N MET A 133 0.15 -11.11 -5.12
CA MET A 133 0.42 -10.60 -6.48
C MET A 133 0.03 -11.61 -7.56
N ARG A 134 0.39 -12.89 -7.37
CA ARG A 134 -0.01 -13.96 -8.29
C ARG A 134 -1.52 -14.18 -8.31
N GLY A 135 -2.16 -14.28 -7.14
CA GLY A 135 -3.59 -14.55 -7.02
C GLY A 135 -4.49 -13.42 -7.55
N SER A 136 -3.98 -12.19 -7.62
CA SER A 136 -4.71 -11.02 -8.10
C SER A 136 -4.35 -10.60 -9.54
N ASP A 137 -3.50 -11.35 -10.25
CA ASP A 137 -2.90 -10.96 -11.54
C ASP A 137 -2.28 -9.54 -11.50
N ASN A 138 -1.63 -9.22 -10.38
CA ASN A 138 -0.95 -7.95 -10.20
C ASN A 138 0.57 -8.12 -10.35
N ARG A 139 1.23 -7.08 -10.86
CA ARG A 139 2.69 -7.03 -11.01
C ARG A 139 3.28 -6.05 -10.00
N SER A 140 4.50 -6.33 -9.55
CA SER A 140 5.24 -5.43 -8.66
C SER A 140 5.45 -4.07 -9.34
N PRO A 141 5.16 -2.95 -8.66
CA PRO A 141 5.38 -1.63 -9.24
C PRO A 141 6.86 -1.32 -9.42
N ALA A 142 7.77 -1.98 -8.69
CA ALA A 142 9.21 -1.86 -8.87
C ALA A 142 9.68 -2.42 -10.23
N MET A 143 8.89 -3.28 -10.88
CA MET A 143 9.17 -3.80 -12.22
C MET A 143 8.77 -2.83 -13.34
N VAL A 144 8.12 -1.71 -13.01
CA VAL A 144 7.74 -0.69 -13.99
C VAL A 144 8.83 0.39 -14.03
N PRO A 145 9.57 0.57 -15.14
CA PRO A 145 10.73 1.47 -15.20
C PRO A 145 10.45 2.91 -14.76
N SER A 146 9.25 3.42 -15.03
CA SER A 146 8.84 4.78 -14.64
C SER A 146 8.48 4.91 -13.16
N LYS A 147 8.12 3.81 -12.49
CA LYS A 147 7.67 3.82 -11.08
C LYS A 147 8.80 3.55 -10.10
N CYS A 148 9.76 2.71 -10.47
CA CYS A 148 10.86 2.33 -9.57
C CYS A 148 11.65 3.56 -9.05
N PRO A 149 12.09 4.52 -9.89
CA PRO A 149 12.79 5.71 -9.39
C PRO A 149 11.95 6.57 -8.46
N TYR A 150 10.63 6.66 -8.71
CA TYR A 150 9.72 7.38 -7.83
C TYR A 150 9.61 6.70 -6.47
N ILE A 151 9.40 5.38 -6.43
CA ILE A 151 9.31 4.60 -5.19
C ILE A 151 10.58 4.76 -4.35
N ILE A 152 11.75 4.66 -4.96
CA ILE A 152 13.04 4.83 -4.25
C ILE A 152 13.10 6.19 -3.57
N LYS A 153 12.76 7.26 -4.30
CA LYS A 153 12.77 8.63 -3.79
C LYS A 153 11.70 8.85 -2.71
N ASP A 154 10.53 8.27 -2.90
CA ASP A 154 9.40 8.42 -1.99
C ASP A 154 9.65 7.70 -0.67
N LEU A 155 10.24 6.51 -0.71
CA LEU A 155 10.68 5.79 0.49
C LEU A 155 11.65 6.60 1.35
N THR A 156 12.59 7.35 0.75
CA THR A 156 13.48 8.25 1.50
C THR A 156 12.72 9.39 2.18
N ARG A 157 11.72 9.97 1.50
CA ARG A 157 10.88 11.03 2.06
C ARG A 157 10.02 10.50 3.20
N LEU A 158 9.37 9.36 2.98
CA LEU A 158 8.52 8.70 3.97
C LEU A 158 9.32 8.24 5.17
N ALA A 159 10.55 7.74 5.00
CA ALA A 159 11.42 7.39 6.13
C ALA A 159 11.68 8.60 7.03
N SER A 160 11.98 9.76 6.44
CA SER A 160 12.19 11.01 7.16
C SER A 160 10.90 11.52 7.81
N TYR A 161 9.79 11.54 7.07
CA TYR A 161 8.50 12.03 7.54
C TYR A 161 7.94 11.15 8.67
N MET A 162 8.01 9.83 8.48
CA MET A 162 7.53 8.82 9.42
C MET A 162 8.58 8.48 10.48
N ASN A 163 9.71 9.19 10.58
CA ASN A 163 10.81 8.88 11.51
C ASN A 163 11.13 7.37 11.64
N VAL A 164 11.13 6.65 10.51
CA VAL A 164 11.44 5.22 10.43
C VAL A 164 12.86 5.08 9.88
N PRO A 165 13.77 4.36 10.55
CA PRO A 165 15.13 4.16 10.07
C PRO A 165 15.16 3.20 8.87
N LEU A 166 14.92 3.73 7.68
CA LEU A 166 14.89 2.96 6.43
C LEU A 166 16.17 3.19 5.62
N ARG A 167 16.83 2.08 5.27
CA ARG A 167 17.95 2.00 4.33
C ARG A 167 17.64 0.93 3.29
N GLN A 168 17.77 1.29 2.02
CA GLN A 168 17.57 0.31 0.96
C GLN A 168 18.68 -0.76 0.99
N PRO A 169 18.33 -2.04 0.81
CA PRO A 169 19.32 -3.10 0.66
C PRO A 169 20.30 -2.79 -0.48
N SER A 170 21.57 -3.16 -0.29
CA SER A 170 22.62 -2.92 -1.31
C SER A 170 22.33 -3.67 -2.61
N ASP A 171 21.78 -4.89 -2.51
CA ASP A 171 21.26 -5.66 -3.65
C ASP A 171 19.74 -5.85 -3.55
N PHE A 172 19.00 -4.77 -3.84
CA PHE A 172 17.54 -4.78 -3.82
C PHE A 172 16.93 -5.85 -4.75
N ALA A 173 17.56 -6.14 -5.89
CA ALA A 173 17.05 -7.11 -6.84
C ALA A 173 17.21 -8.55 -6.32
N ASP A 174 18.35 -8.88 -5.73
CA ASP A 174 18.58 -10.18 -5.09
C ASP A 174 17.60 -10.43 -3.95
N VAL A 175 17.40 -9.44 -3.07
CA VAL A 175 16.44 -9.53 -1.96
C VAL A 175 15.02 -9.75 -2.46
N MET A 176 14.57 -8.95 -3.43
CA MET A 176 13.18 -8.96 -3.88
C MET A 176 12.82 -10.13 -4.80
N PHE A 177 13.75 -10.57 -5.66
CA PHE A 177 13.45 -11.52 -6.74
C PHE A 177 14.13 -12.88 -6.59
N ARG A 178 15.25 -12.99 -5.87
CA ARG A 178 15.94 -14.26 -5.66
C ARG A 178 15.66 -14.86 -4.28
N LYS A 179 16.00 -14.13 -3.22
CA LYS A 179 15.84 -14.58 -1.83
C LYS A 179 14.37 -14.60 -1.39
N GLY A 180 13.68 -13.49 -1.60
CA GLY A 180 12.30 -13.30 -1.16
C GLY A 180 12.17 -13.36 0.37
N THR A 181 10.93 -13.55 0.84
CA THR A 181 10.60 -13.47 2.28
C THR A 181 9.89 -14.71 2.81
N LEU A 182 9.87 -15.81 2.05
CA LEU A 182 9.03 -16.97 2.37
C LEU A 182 9.40 -17.62 3.72
N ALA A 183 10.70 -17.75 4.02
CA ALA A 183 11.17 -18.29 5.29
C ALA A 183 10.77 -17.39 6.47
N ALA A 184 11.04 -16.08 6.36
CA ALA A 184 10.60 -15.07 7.34
C ALA A 184 9.08 -15.10 7.56
N MET A 185 8.27 -15.14 6.51
CA MET A 185 6.80 -15.16 6.65
C MET A 185 6.30 -16.45 7.32
N ARG A 186 6.95 -17.59 7.07
CA ARG A 186 6.64 -18.85 7.78
C ARG A 186 7.04 -18.79 9.24
N PHE A 187 8.19 -18.19 9.56
CA PHE A 187 8.62 -17.99 10.94
C PHE A 187 7.66 -17.08 11.72
N ILE A 188 7.24 -15.95 11.12
CA ILE A 188 6.23 -15.06 11.72
C ILE A 188 4.88 -15.80 11.88
N THR A 189 4.48 -16.61 10.89
CA THR A 189 3.25 -17.42 10.98
C THR A 189 3.34 -18.45 12.11
N ALA A 190 4.49 -19.10 12.27
CA ALA A 190 4.75 -20.03 13.36
C ALA A 190 4.63 -19.31 14.72
N THR A 191 5.21 -18.11 14.85
CA THR A 191 5.08 -17.28 16.04
C THR A 191 3.61 -16.95 16.34
N ALA A 192 2.84 -16.55 15.33
CA ALA A 192 1.41 -16.26 15.48
C ALA A 192 0.59 -17.48 15.92
N GLU A 193 0.86 -18.66 15.35
CA GLU A 193 0.14 -19.90 15.69
C GLU A 193 0.52 -20.46 17.07
N LYS A 194 1.77 -20.31 17.49
CA LYS A 194 2.22 -20.75 18.83
C LYS A 194 1.71 -19.81 19.92
N HIS A 195 1.63 -18.51 19.64
CA HIS A 195 1.23 -17.46 20.59
C HIS A 195 -0.15 -16.89 20.28
N LYS A 196 -1.15 -17.76 20.02
CA LYS A 196 -2.52 -17.33 19.73
C LYS A 196 -3.03 -16.37 20.79
N GLY A 197 -3.51 -15.21 20.35
CA GLY A 197 -4.02 -14.15 21.23
C GLY A 197 -2.98 -13.12 21.69
N SER A 198 -1.69 -13.28 21.35
CA SER A 198 -0.65 -12.30 21.65
C SER A 198 0.00 -11.75 20.37
N ASP A 199 -0.58 -10.69 19.82
CA ASP A 199 -0.03 -9.99 18.65
C ASP A 199 1.28 -9.25 18.97
N HIS A 200 1.59 -9.01 20.25
CA HIS A 200 2.78 -8.26 20.66
C HIS A 200 4.10 -8.97 20.30
N LEU A 201 4.16 -10.31 20.41
CA LEU A 201 5.36 -11.04 20.03
C LEU A 201 5.50 -11.15 18.50
N VAL A 202 4.38 -11.29 17.79
CA VAL A 202 4.33 -11.25 16.32
C VAL A 202 4.82 -9.88 15.82
N GLU A 203 4.39 -8.80 16.46
CA GLU A 203 4.81 -7.43 16.18
C GLU A 203 6.32 -7.26 16.35
N LYS A 204 6.87 -7.69 17.51
CA LYS A 204 8.30 -7.60 17.79
C LYS A 204 9.15 -8.37 16.78
N VAL A 205 8.84 -9.65 16.52
CA VAL A 205 9.59 -10.45 15.53
C VAL A 205 9.48 -9.84 14.13
N SER A 206 8.30 -9.36 13.74
CA SER A 206 8.11 -8.70 12.44
C SER A 206 8.97 -7.44 12.34
N ARG A 207 9.06 -6.65 13.41
CA ARG A 207 9.92 -5.45 13.50
C ARG A 207 11.39 -5.83 13.39
N GLU A 208 11.87 -6.84 14.12
CA GLU A 208 13.28 -7.26 14.04
C GLU A 208 13.65 -7.73 12.63
N LEU A 209 12.81 -8.53 11.98
CA LEU A 209 13.03 -8.94 10.59
C LEU A 209 12.98 -7.76 9.61
N TRP A 210 12.09 -6.78 9.85
CA TRP A 210 12.05 -5.55 9.08
C TRP A 210 13.34 -4.74 9.22
N MET A 211 13.81 -4.54 10.45
CA MET A 211 15.04 -3.81 10.75
C MET A 211 16.26 -4.47 10.11
N ARG A 212 16.35 -5.81 10.16
CA ARG A 212 17.42 -6.56 9.48
C ARG A 212 17.48 -6.24 7.98
N MET A 213 16.36 -6.41 7.29
CA MET A 213 16.33 -6.22 5.83
C MET A 213 16.41 -4.74 5.43
N TRP A 214 15.64 -3.88 6.07
CA TRP A 214 15.39 -2.49 5.64
C TRP A 214 16.13 -1.44 6.44
N THR A 215 17.03 -1.82 7.36
CA THR A 215 17.86 -0.86 8.10
C THR A 215 19.32 -1.27 8.09
N THR A 216 19.62 -2.55 8.37
CA THR A 216 20.99 -3.05 8.51
C THR A 216 21.49 -3.85 7.31
N ASP A 217 20.65 -4.04 6.28
CA ASP A 217 21.00 -4.80 5.05
C ASP A 217 21.49 -6.23 5.36
N GLN A 218 20.77 -6.90 6.26
CA GLN A 218 21.06 -8.25 6.73
C GLN A 218 20.03 -9.26 6.20
N ASP A 219 20.47 -10.52 6.11
CA ASP A 219 19.62 -11.62 5.68
C ASP A 219 18.44 -11.88 6.64
N ILE A 220 17.35 -12.40 6.07
CA ILE A 220 16.14 -12.84 6.76
C ILE A 220 15.63 -14.21 6.26
N CYS A 221 16.46 -14.95 5.54
CA CYS A 221 16.09 -16.23 4.94
C CYS A 221 16.67 -17.43 5.70
N GLU A 222 17.92 -17.29 6.16
CA GLU A 222 18.65 -18.37 6.80
C GLU A 222 18.18 -18.60 8.25
N PRO A 223 18.20 -19.85 8.74
CA PRO A 223 17.79 -20.16 10.12
C PRO A 223 18.54 -19.35 11.18
N ALA A 224 19.84 -19.08 10.97
CA ALA A 224 20.64 -18.25 11.87
C ALA A 224 20.12 -16.80 11.94
N SER A 225 19.75 -16.22 10.80
CA SER A 225 19.17 -14.87 10.72
C SER A 225 17.81 -14.78 11.42
N LEU A 226 16.96 -15.78 11.21
CA LEU A 226 15.67 -15.88 11.89
C LEU A 226 15.83 -16.07 13.40
N SER A 227 16.85 -16.84 13.80
CA SER A 227 17.19 -17.06 15.21
C SER A 227 17.59 -15.76 15.89
N GLU A 228 18.51 -14.99 15.28
CA GLU A 228 18.92 -13.68 15.78
C GLU A 228 17.72 -12.73 15.95
N ALA A 229 16.83 -12.68 14.96
CA ALA A 229 15.62 -11.85 15.05
C ALA A 229 14.68 -12.29 16.17
N GLY A 230 14.50 -13.60 16.38
CA GLY A 230 13.70 -14.14 17.48
C GLY A 230 14.27 -13.80 18.85
N LEU A 231 15.58 -13.92 19.02
CA LEU A 231 16.29 -13.57 20.27
C LEU A 231 16.18 -12.06 20.56
N MET A 232 16.38 -11.21 19.55
CA MET A 232 16.23 -9.75 19.69
C MET A 232 14.78 -9.34 20.01
N ALA A 233 13.80 -10.09 19.54
CA ALA A 233 12.40 -9.91 19.89
C ALA A 233 12.06 -10.35 21.34
N GLY A 234 13.02 -10.94 22.07
CA GLY A 234 12.89 -11.35 23.46
C GLY A 234 12.47 -12.81 23.68
N MET A 235 12.59 -13.66 22.67
CA MET A 235 12.36 -15.10 22.81
C MET A 235 13.55 -15.80 23.47
N SER A 236 13.30 -16.94 24.13
CA SER A 236 14.39 -17.82 24.59
C SER A 236 14.96 -18.66 23.43
N SER A 237 16.22 -19.10 23.52
CA SER A 237 16.84 -19.95 22.47
C SER A 237 16.02 -21.21 22.19
N ARG A 238 15.51 -21.87 23.24
CA ARG A 238 14.65 -23.06 23.11
C ARG A 238 13.35 -22.76 22.36
N GLU A 239 12.78 -21.58 22.59
CA GLU A 239 11.56 -21.15 21.91
C GLU A 239 11.81 -20.86 20.43
N VAL A 240 12.92 -20.19 20.13
CA VAL A 240 13.37 -19.92 18.76
C VAL A 240 13.59 -21.21 17.99
N GLU A 241 14.33 -22.17 18.55
CA GLU A 241 14.55 -23.49 17.94
C GLU A 241 13.23 -24.19 17.60
N ALA A 242 12.30 -24.24 18.55
CA ALA A 242 10.99 -24.83 18.32
C ALA A 242 10.18 -24.11 17.22
N LEU A 243 10.31 -22.79 17.11
CA LEU A 243 9.63 -22.01 16.07
C LEU A 243 10.27 -22.19 14.68
N LEU A 244 11.59 -22.34 14.60
CA LEU A 244 12.31 -22.66 13.37
C LEU A 244 11.85 -24.02 12.82
N ASP A 245 11.77 -25.03 13.68
CA ASP A 245 11.25 -26.35 13.31
C ASP A 245 9.80 -26.24 12.83
N MET A 246 8.95 -25.55 13.59
CA MET A 246 7.53 -25.39 13.27
C MET A 246 7.33 -24.64 11.95
N ALA A 247 8.17 -23.65 11.62
CA ALA A 247 8.10 -22.88 10.37
C ALA A 247 8.27 -23.74 9.11
N THR A 248 8.96 -24.89 9.21
CA THR A 248 9.14 -25.82 8.10
C THR A 248 8.01 -26.85 7.97
N SER A 249 7.17 -26.98 8.99
CA SER A 249 6.09 -27.95 9.06
C SER A 249 4.96 -27.68 8.06
N GLN A 250 4.26 -28.74 7.63
CA GLN A 250 3.13 -28.63 6.73
C GLN A 250 1.98 -27.76 7.29
N PRO A 251 1.59 -27.87 8.59
CA PRO A 251 0.58 -27.00 9.18
C PRO A 251 0.87 -25.50 9.02
N ILE A 252 2.13 -25.07 9.19
CA ILE A 252 2.48 -23.65 9.04
C ILE A 252 2.50 -23.21 7.57
N LYS A 253 2.93 -24.08 6.65
CA LYS A 253 2.84 -23.81 5.21
C LYS A 253 1.39 -23.61 4.79
N ASP A 254 0.49 -24.48 5.25
CA ASP A 254 -0.94 -24.40 4.94
C ASP A 254 -1.58 -23.18 5.61
N LYS A 255 -1.17 -22.84 6.84
CA LYS A 255 -1.67 -21.65 7.52
C LYS A 255 -1.29 -20.35 6.80
N LEU A 256 -0.03 -20.21 6.39
CA LEU A 256 0.39 -19.03 5.60
C LEU A 256 -0.37 -18.94 4.28
N LYS A 257 -0.61 -20.07 3.61
CA LYS A 257 -1.43 -20.12 2.39
C LYS A 257 -2.87 -19.71 2.66
N GLN A 258 -3.47 -20.21 3.74
CA GLN A 258 -4.83 -19.85 4.17
C GLN A 258 -4.96 -18.35 4.42
N VAL A 259 -4.10 -17.75 5.24
CA VAL A 259 -4.17 -16.31 5.57
C VAL A 259 -3.94 -15.45 4.32
N THR A 260 -3.07 -15.91 3.41
CA THR A 260 -2.87 -15.24 2.10
C THR A 260 -4.14 -15.33 1.23
N GLN A 261 -4.85 -16.46 1.26
CA GLN A 261 -6.12 -16.63 0.56
C GLN A 261 -7.23 -15.76 1.17
N GLU A 262 -7.32 -15.68 2.50
CA GLU A 262 -8.27 -14.80 3.20
C GLU A 262 -8.09 -13.32 2.75
N ALA A 263 -6.85 -12.87 2.57
CA ALA A 263 -6.57 -11.53 2.01
C ALA A 263 -7.07 -11.39 0.56
N LEU A 264 -6.83 -12.39 -0.30
CA LEU A 264 -7.33 -12.42 -1.68
C LEU A 264 -8.85 -12.43 -1.77
N ASP A 265 -9.52 -13.16 -0.87
CA ASP A 265 -10.98 -13.25 -0.81
C ASP A 265 -11.58 -11.87 -0.49
N ASN A 266 -10.90 -11.11 0.38
CA ASN A 266 -11.14 -9.68 0.68
C ASN A 266 -10.62 -8.71 -0.39
N LYS A 267 -10.26 -9.21 -1.57
CA LYS A 267 -9.82 -8.43 -2.74
C LYS A 267 -8.48 -7.73 -2.57
N ALA A 268 -7.59 -8.24 -1.72
CA ALA A 268 -6.22 -7.76 -1.67
C ALA A 268 -5.53 -7.95 -3.04
N PHE A 269 -4.72 -6.95 -3.41
CA PHE A 269 -3.89 -6.98 -4.63
C PHE A 269 -2.43 -6.59 -4.34
N GLY A 270 -2.10 -6.32 -3.09
CA GLY A 270 -0.79 -5.91 -2.60
C GLY A 270 -0.85 -5.68 -1.09
N PHE A 271 0.24 -5.21 -0.51
CA PHE A 271 0.33 -4.87 0.91
C PHE A 271 0.99 -3.48 1.11
N PRO A 272 0.77 -2.84 2.27
CA PRO A 272 -0.15 -3.26 3.35
C PRO A 272 -1.62 -3.18 2.91
N PHE A 273 -2.43 -4.10 3.45
CA PHE A 273 -3.87 -4.22 3.18
C PHE A 273 -4.56 -4.41 4.52
N ILE A 274 -5.43 -3.47 4.86
CA ILE A 274 -6.03 -3.35 6.18
C ILE A 274 -7.51 -3.67 6.02
N ILE A 275 -8.02 -4.56 6.88
CA ILE A 275 -9.44 -4.91 6.96
C ILE A 275 -9.96 -4.40 8.30
N CYS A 276 -10.82 -3.37 8.25
CA CYS A 276 -11.48 -2.78 9.41
C CYS A 276 -12.90 -3.34 9.51
N HIS A 277 -13.27 -3.95 10.64
CA HIS A 277 -14.64 -4.41 10.87
C HIS A 277 -15.43 -3.30 11.57
N ILE A 278 -16.18 -2.50 10.79
CA ILE A 278 -16.89 -1.31 11.25
C ILE A 278 -18.38 -1.62 11.26
N ASN A 279 -19.03 -1.52 12.43
CA ASN A 279 -20.44 -1.90 12.61
C ASN A 279 -20.77 -3.31 12.09
N GLY A 280 -19.83 -4.26 12.30
CA GLY A 280 -19.96 -5.65 11.86
C GLY A 280 -19.71 -5.89 10.36
N LYS A 281 -19.36 -4.86 9.59
CA LYS A 281 -19.09 -4.97 8.15
C LYS A 281 -17.59 -4.77 7.84
N PRO A 282 -17.00 -5.56 6.94
CA PRO A 282 -15.60 -5.40 6.55
C PRO A 282 -15.42 -4.22 5.57
N GLU A 283 -14.70 -3.21 6.01
CA GLU A 283 -14.14 -2.11 5.24
C GLU A 283 -12.67 -2.38 4.94
N VAL A 284 -12.20 -2.07 3.73
CA VAL A 284 -10.83 -2.40 3.31
C VAL A 284 -10.10 -1.17 2.83
N PHE A 285 -8.82 -1.07 3.20
CA PHE A 285 -7.95 0.06 2.88
C PHE A 285 -6.58 -0.47 2.43
N PHE A 286 -6.05 0.07 1.34
CA PHE A 286 -4.76 -0.34 0.79
C PHE A 286 -3.74 0.79 0.91
N GLY A 287 -2.53 0.45 1.37
CA GLY A 287 -1.42 1.39 1.51
C GLY A 287 -1.21 1.89 2.93
N SER A 288 -0.07 2.54 3.15
CA SER A 288 0.31 3.16 4.42
C SER A 288 -0.14 4.62 4.54
N ASP A 289 -0.90 5.10 3.56
CA ASP A 289 -1.35 6.48 3.35
C ASP A 289 -2.88 6.60 3.46
N ARG A 290 -3.53 5.64 4.12
CA ARG A 290 -4.99 5.58 4.33
C ARG A 290 -5.41 5.71 5.78
N PHE A 291 -4.48 6.03 6.68
CA PHE A 291 -4.78 6.06 8.11
C PHE A 291 -5.70 7.19 8.54
N GLU A 292 -5.55 8.37 7.98
CA GLU A 292 -6.46 9.49 8.23
C GLU A 292 -7.89 9.14 7.78
N LEU A 293 -8.02 8.48 6.63
CA LEU A 293 -9.28 7.96 6.14
C LEU A 293 -9.85 6.88 7.08
N ILE A 294 -9.02 5.95 7.56
CA ILE A 294 -9.44 4.96 8.57
C ILE A 294 -9.94 5.66 9.84
N ALA A 295 -9.24 6.70 10.30
CA ALA A 295 -9.58 7.47 11.49
C ALA A 295 -10.97 8.10 11.41
N TYR A 296 -11.39 8.53 10.22
CA TYR A 296 -12.73 9.07 9.97
C TYR A 296 -13.85 8.04 10.16
N TYR A 297 -13.57 6.75 9.90
CA TYR A 297 -14.58 5.69 9.92
C TYR A 297 -14.72 4.96 11.27
N ILE A 298 -13.79 5.15 12.20
CA ILE A 298 -13.75 4.47 13.51
C ILE A 298 -14.17 5.41 14.65
#